data_AF-F9Y3T7-F1
#
_entry.id   AF-F9Y3T7-F1
#
_cell.length_a   1.000
_cell.length_b   1.000
_cell.length_c   1.000
_cell.angle_alpha   90.00
_cell.angle_beta   90.00
_cell.angle_gamma   90.00
#
_symmetry.space_group_name_H-M   'P 1'
#
loop_
_entity.id
_entity.type
_entity.pdbx_description
1 polymer ?
#
loop_
_entity_poly.entity_id
_entity_poly.type
_entity_poly.pdbx_seq_one_letter_code
_entity_poly.pdbx_strand_id
1 'polypeptide(L)'
;MAIVMIDDGMMVGGPQAVAALPMPVTIAIDPSRADATDKMNAYRAMGIEVVALLRLEGAGPTAVFAAQHALPQAVAVMDVDSAEIGTGAANALREAGLGLISMGEGTGDLQHAQITAQLPSTASSPIVLAREISGLAASDQDAVFLTRLRPVVIAALRAGTLPTGFVPVSALLRD
;
A
#
# COMPACT_ATOMS: atom_id res chain seq x y z
N MET A 1 7.06 0.17 10.82
CA MET A 1 6.47 1.17 9.91
C MET A 1 6.57 0.71 8.46
N ALA A 2 5.58 1.06 7.64
CA ALA A 2 5.56 0.77 6.21
C ALA A 2 5.11 1.99 5.40
N ILE A 3 5.51 2.04 4.13
CA ILE A 3 4.99 3.01 3.16
C ILE A 3 4.30 2.24 2.04
N VAL A 4 3.03 2.55 1.79
CA VAL A 4 2.27 2.05 0.65
C VAL A 4 2.06 3.18 -0.35
N MET A 5 2.44 2.96 -1.61
CA MET A 5 2.24 3.93 -2.69
C MET A 5 1.22 3.41 -3.70
N ILE A 6 0.20 4.21 -3.98
CA ILE A 6 -0.74 3.94 -5.06
C ILE A 6 -0.07 4.28 -6.40
N ASP A 7 0.04 3.29 -7.28
CA ASP A 7 0.41 3.49 -8.68
C ASP A 7 -0.86 3.62 -9.53
N ASP A 8 -1.21 4.86 -9.88
CA ASP A 8 -2.31 5.20 -10.77
C ASP A 8 -1.89 5.37 -12.25
N GLY A 9 -0.66 5.00 -12.59
CA GLY A 9 -0.11 5.07 -13.95
C GLY A 9 0.51 6.42 -14.32
N MET A 10 0.47 7.41 -13.43
CA MET A 10 0.98 8.76 -13.73
C MET A 10 2.52 8.85 -13.68
N MET A 11 3.20 7.90 -13.05
CA MET A 11 4.67 7.88 -12.95
C MET A 11 5.29 6.94 -13.99
N VAL A 12 5.92 7.52 -15.00
CA VAL A 12 6.74 6.77 -15.97
C VAL A 12 7.95 6.17 -15.24
N GLY A 13 8.24 4.88 -15.48
CA GLY A 13 9.36 4.19 -14.85
C GLY A 13 9.18 3.94 -13.34
N GLY A 14 7.92 3.87 -12.87
CA GLY A 14 7.59 3.62 -11.46
C GLY A 14 8.37 2.47 -10.82
N PRO A 15 8.37 1.25 -11.39
CA PRO A 15 9.11 0.11 -10.83
C PRO A 15 10.61 0.38 -10.62
N GLN A 16 11.28 0.97 -11.60
CA GLN A 16 12.72 1.28 -11.51
C GLN A 16 12.99 2.38 -10.47
N ALA A 17 12.12 3.40 -10.40
CA ALA A 17 12.26 4.49 -9.44
C ALA A 17 12.06 4.01 -8.00
N VAL A 18 11.11 3.10 -7.78
CA VAL A 18 10.82 2.49 -6.48
C VAL A 18 11.92 1.51 -6.06
N ALA A 19 12.43 0.69 -6.98
CA ALA A 19 13.52 -0.24 -6.71
C ALA A 19 14.83 0.45 -6.29
N ALA A 20 15.01 1.72 -6.66
CA ALA A 20 16.18 2.52 -6.30
C ALA A 20 16.06 3.20 -4.93
N LEU A 21 14.96 3.01 -4.18
CA LEU A 21 14.79 3.57 -2.85
C LEU A 21 15.70 2.85 -1.84
N PRO A 22 16.22 3.57 -0.82
CA PRO A 22 17.11 2.99 0.19
C PRO A 22 16.38 2.13 1.25
N MET A 23 15.10 1.83 1.02
CA MET A 23 14.21 1.15 1.97
C MET A 23 13.12 0.40 1.23
N PRO A 24 12.53 -0.65 1.82
CA PRO A 24 11.40 -1.33 1.23
C PRO A 24 10.16 -0.46 1.27
N VAL A 25 9.33 -0.59 0.23
CA VAL A 25 8.00 0.02 0.14
C VAL A 25 7.08 -0.97 -0.56
N THR A 26 5.77 -0.80 -0.36
CA THR A 26 4.73 -1.63 -0.98
C THR A 26 3.97 -0.80 -2.01
N ILE A 27 3.55 -1.42 -3.11
CA ILE A 27 2.79 -0.77 -4.17
C ILE A 27 1.34 -1.26 -4.17
N ALA A 28 0.41 -0.30 -4.14
CA ALA A 28 -1.00 -0.57 -4.32
C ALA A 28 -1.40 -0.38 -5.79
N ILE A 29 -2.04 -1.40 -6.35
CA ILE A 29 -2.51 -1.42 -7.74
C ILE A 29 -4.01 -1.66 -7.74
N ASP A 30 -4.77 -0.86 -8.47
CA ASP A 30 -6.19 -1.10 -8.72
C ASP A 30 -6.34 -2.29 -9.70
N PRO A 31 -6.95 -3.41 -9.28
CA PRO A 31 -7.08 -4.62 -10.09
C PRO A 31 -8.03 -4.45 -11.28
N SER A 32 -8.87 -3.41 -11.30
CA SER A 32 -9.80 -3.13 -12.41
C SER A 32 -9.13 -2.49 -13.62
N ARG A 33 -7.87 -2.05 -13.47
CA ARG A 33 -7.12 -1.44 -14.56
C ARG A 33 -6.75 -2.46 -15.63
N ALA A 34 -6.82 -2.04 -16.88
CA ALA A 34 -6.42 -2.87 -18.01
C ALA A 34 -4.93 -3.30 -17.97
N ASP A 35 -4.07 -2.51 -17.32
CA ASP A 35 -2.63 -2.77 -17.16
C ASP A 35 -2.24 -3.35 -15.79
N ALA A 36 -3.21 -3.76 -14.95
CA ALA A 36 -2.96 -4.20 -13.57
C ALA A 36 -1.97 -5.37 -13.48
N THR A 37 -2.18 -6.41 -14.29
CA THR A 37 -1.32 -7.60 -14.31
C THR A 37 0.10 -7.27 -14.78
N ASP A 38 0.24 -6.46 -15.83
CA ASP A 38 1.55 -6.03 -16.33
C ASP A 38 2.30 -5.18 -15.29
N LYS A 39 1.61 -4.27 -14.61
CA LYS A 39 2.18 -3.48 -13.51
C LYS A 39 2.64 -4.38 -12.38
N MET A 40 1.81 -5.32 -11.93
CA MET A 40 2.19 -6.26 -10.87
C MET A 40 3.46 -7.02 -11.27
N ASN A 41 3.49 -7.60 -12.48
CA ASN A 41 4.66 -8.33 -12.97
C ASN A 41 5.92 -7.45 -12.96
N ALA A 42 5.82 -6.19 -13.38
CA ALA A 42 6.95 -5.26 -13.39
C ALA A 42 7.47 -4.93 -11.98
N TYR A 43 6.59 -4.71 -11.00
CA TYR A 43 7.01 -4.47 -9.61
C TYR A 43 7.58 -5.74 -8.96
N ARG A 44 6.91 -6.88 -9.14
CA ARG A 44 7.32 -8.16 -8.56
C ARG A 44 8.65 -8.65 -9.13
N ALA A 45 8.93 -8.41 -10.40
CA ALA A 45 10.24 -8.70 -11.01
C ALA A 45 11.40 -7.93 -10.36
N MET A 46 11.13 -6.79 -9.74
CA MET A 46 12.09 -5.99 -8.98
C MET A 46 12.11 -6.35 -7.47
N GLY A 47 11.36 -7.39 -7.06
CA GLY A 47 11.25 -7.80 -5.65
C GLY A 47 10.36 -6.88 -4.81
N ILE A 48 9.58 -6.00 -5.43
CA ILE A 48 8.71 -5.04 -4.72
C ILE A 48 7.41 -5.72 -4.33
N GLU A 49 6.92 -5.46 -3.12
CA GLU A 49 5.65 -6.00 -2.64
C GLU A 49 4.46 -5.29 -3.28
N VAL A 50 3.39 -6.05 -3.57
CA VAL A 50 2.16 -5.53 -4.18
C VAL A 50 0.95 -5.84 -3.30
N VAL A 51 0.02 -4.90 -3.22
CA VAL A 51 -1.31 -5.06 -2.63
C VAL A 51 -2.38 -4.60 -3.63
N ALA A 52 -3.59 -5.14 -3.51
CA ALA A 52 -4.71 -4.75 -4.37
C ALA A 52 -5.45 -3.55 -3.76
N LEU A 53 -5.63 -2.47 -4.52
CA LEU A 53 -6.46 -1.33 -4.11
C LEU A 53 -7.91 -1.62 -4.48
N LEU A 54 -8.77 -1.89 -3.49
CA LEU A 54 -10.17 -2.24 -3.71
C LEU A 54 -11.04 -1.56 -2.66
N ARG A 55 -12.11 -0.89 -3.11
CA ARG A 55 -13.16 -0.40 -2.21
C ARG A 55 -14.01 -1.58 -1.75
N LEU A 56 -14.12 -1.78 -0.44
CA LEU A 56 -14.78 -2.91 0.20
C LEU A 56 -16.19 -2.58 0.69
N GLU A 57 -16.54 -1.30 0.84
CA GLU A 57 -17.92 -0.91 1.09
C GLU A 57 -18.86 -1.45 -0.01
N GLY A 58 -19.81 -2.29 0.40
CA GLY A 58 -20.73 -2.97 -0.52
C GLY A 58 -20.10 -4.06 -1.38
N ALA A 59 -18.80 -4.34 -1.23
CA ALA A 59 -18.13 -5.42 -1.94
C ALA A 59 -18.55 -6.78 -1.35
N GLY A 60 -18.91 -7.70 -2.23
CA GLY A 60 -19.13 -9.11 -1.88
C GLY A 60 -17.87 -9.95 -2.10
N PRO A 61 -17.92 -11.25 -1.73
CA PRO A 61 -16.83 -12.20 -1.94
C PRO A 61 -16.29 -12.22 -3.39
N THR A 62 -17.18 -12.10 -4.38
CA THR A 62 -16.80 -12.09 -5.80
C THR A 62 -15.81 -10.98 -6.16
N ALA A 63 -15.92 -9.80 -5.54
CA ALA A 63 -15.00 -8.69 -5.80
C ALA A 63 -13.58 -9.01 -5.28
N VAL A 64 -13.49 -9.64 -4.10
CA VAL A 64 -12.22 -10.07 -3.51
C VAL A 64 -11.55 -11.13 -4.39
N PHE A 65 -12.30 -12.16 -4.80
CA PHE A 65 -11.74 -13.20 -5.67
C PHE A 65 -11.36 -12.68 -7.07
N ALA A 66 -12.11 -11.73 -7.61
CA ALA A 66 -11.75 -11.06 -8.87
C ALA A 66 -10.44 -10.27 -8.72
N ALA A 67 -10.25 -9.54 -7.62
CA ALA A 67 -9.00 -8.85 -7.32
C ALA A 67 -7.83 -9.83 -7.18
N GLN A 68 -8.02 -10.95 -6.46
CA GLN A 68 -7.02 -12.00 -6.33
C GLN A 68 -6.65 -12.61 -7.69
N HIS A 69 -7.63 -12.83 -8.57
CA HIS A 69 -7.38 -13.37 -9.91
C HIS A 69 -6.57 -12.39 -10.80
N ALA A 70 -6.88 -11.10 -10.72
CA ALA A 70 -6.16 -10.07 -11.49
C ALA A 70 -4.73 -9.83 -10.95
N LEU A 71 -4.57 -9.92 -9.62
CA LEU A 71 -3.32 -9.69 -8.90
C LEU A 71 -2.95 -10.90 -8.01
N PRO A 72 -2.59 -12.06 -8.59
CA PRO A 72 -2.38 -13.31 -7.86
C PRO A 72 -1.18 -13.31 -6.89
N GLN A 73 -0.35 -12.27 -6.91
CA GLN A 73 0.76 -12.09 -5.97
C GLN A 73 0.53 -10.94 -4.98
N ALA A 74 -0.67 -10.38 -4.93
CA ALA A 74 -1.03 -9.42 -3.89
C ALA A 74 -1.02 -10.10 -2.52
N VAL A 75 -0.42 -9.45 -1.52
CA VAL A 75 -0.37 -9.99 -0.13
C VAL A 75 -1.54 -9.51 0.74
N ALA A 76 -2.20 -8.44 0.31
CA ALA A 76 -3.32 -7.84 1.03
C ALA A 76 -4.22 -7.05 0.06
N VAL A 77 -5.42 -6.73 0.53
CA VAL A 77 -6.28 -5.71 -0.04
C VAL A 77 -6.18 -4.44 0.80
N MET A 78 -6.01 -3.31 0.13
CA MET A 78 -6.04 -1.99 0.72
C MET A 78 -7.34 -1.27 0.34
N ASP A 79 -8.04 -0.78 1.35
CA ASP A 79 -9.19 0.10 1.21
C ASP A 79 -8.88 1.45 1.85
N VAL A 80 -8.99 2.51 1.07
CA VAL A 80 -8.67 3.88 1.49
C VAL A 80 -9.90 4.71 1.83
N ASP A 81 -11.09 4.18 1.55
CA ASP A 81 -12.37 4.89 1.69
C ASP A 81 -13.19 4.35 2.86
N SER A 82 -13.09 3.05 3.16
CA SER A 82 -13.93 2.40 4.15
C SER A 82 -13.18 2.12 5.46
N ALA A 83 -13.80 2.49 6.57
CA ALA A 83 -13.35 2.10 7.91
C ALA A 83 -13.87 0.73 8.32
N GLU A 84 -14.96 0.26 7.69
CA GLU A 84 -15.63 -0.99 8.00
C GLU A 84 -15.68 -1.89 6.76
N ILE A 85 -15.61 -3.20 7.00
CA ILE A 85 -15.72 -4.23 5.98
C ILE A 85 -16.90 -5.14 6.29
N GLY A 86 -17.70 -5.47 5.27
CA GLY A 86 -18.79 -6.43 5.42
C GLY A 86 -18.28 -7.85 5.69
N THR A 87 -19.00 -8.62 6.52
CA THR A 87 -18.61 -9.99 6.91
C THR A 87 -18.30 -10.90 5.72
N GLY A 88 -19.03 -10.78 4.61
CA GLY A 88 -18.78 -11.56 3.40
C GLY A 88 -17.41 -11.28 2.76
N ALA A 89 -17.05 -10.00 2.62
CA ALA A 89 -15.74 -9.60 2.12
C ALA A 89 -14.61 -10.00 3.09
N ALA A 90 -14.83 -9.82 4.40
CA ALA A 90 -13.86 -10.24 5.42
C ALA A 90 -13.58 -11.75 5.38
N ASN A 91 -14.61 -12.57 5.20
CA ASN A 91 -14.44 -14.02 5.04
C ASN A 91 -13.72 -14.37 3.74
N ALA A 92 -14.06 -13.71 2.64
CA ALA A 92 -13.38 -13.93 1.36
C ALA A 92 -11.89 -13.56 1.40
N LEU A 93 -11.53 -12.47 2.09
CA LEU A 93 -10.12 -12.10 2.31
C LEU A 93 -9.37 -13.19 3.09
N ARG A 94 -9.99 -13.70 4.16
CA ARG A 94 -9.42 -14.80 4.97
C ARG A 94 -9.24 -16.08 4.15
N GLU A 95 -10.26 -16.47 3.40
CA GLU A 95 -10.20 -17.64 2.51
C GLU A 95 -9.13 -17.48 1.41
N ALA A 96 -8.95 -16.26 0.91
CA ALA A 96 -7.92 -15.93 -0.06
C ALA A 96 -6.50 -15.81 0.55
N GLY A 97 -6.37 -15.82 1.88
CA GLY A 97 -5.11 -15.58 2.58
C GLY A 97 -4.59 -14.14 2.42
N LEU A 98 -5.48 -13.19 2.16
CA LEU A 98 -5.16 -11.78 1.98
C LEU A 98 -5.41 -11.00 3.28
N GLY A 99 -4.43 -10.19 3.69
CA GLY A 99 -4.64 -9.22 4.76
C GLY A 99 -5.51 -8.04 4.31
N LEU A 100 -5.87 -7.20 5.28
CA LEU A 100 -6.58 -5.93 5.09
C LEU A 100 -5.69 -4.76 5.50
N ILE A 101 -5.64 -3.73 4.67
CA ILE A 101 -5.02 -2.44 4.99
C ILE A 101 -6.13 -1.39 4.91
N SER A 102 -6.45 -0.72 6.01
CA SER A 102 -7.55 0.27 6.01
C SER A 102 -7.34 1.37 7.05
N MET A 103 -8.19 2.41 7.01
CA MET A 103 -8.17 3.50 7.98
C MET A 103 -8.79 3.09 9.34
N GLY A 104 -9.70 2.11 9.34
CA GLY A 104 -10.42 1.66 10.52
C GLY A 104 -9.67 0.60 11.32
N GLU A 105 -10.21 0.28 12.50
CA GLU A 105 -9.75 -0.87 13.28
C GLU A 105 -10.24 -2.16 12.58
N GLY A 106 -9.33 -3.12 12.37
CA GLY A 106 -9.63 -4.37 11.66
C GLY A 106 -10.81 -5.16 12.25
N THR A 107 -11.30 -6.17 11.52
CA THR A 107 -12.46 -6.96 11.94
C THR A 107 -12.09 -8.38 12.35
N GLY A 108 -12.29 -8.74 13.62
CA GLY A 108 -12.10 -10.10 14.13
C GLY A 108 -10.69 -10.63 13.88
N ASP A 109 -10.58 -11.93 13.52
CA ASP A 109 -9.31 -12.62 13.26
C ASP A 109 -8.77 -12.39 11.82
N LEU A 110 -9.04 -11.23 11.21
CA LEU A 110 -8.51 -10.91 9.87
C LEU A 110 -7.22 -10.12 10.03
N GLN A 111 -6.14 -10.62 9.43
CA GLN A 111 -4.86 -9.93 9.40
C GLN A 111 -5.01 -8.49 8.94
N HIS A 112 -4.63 -7.53 9.79
CA HIS A 112 -4.88 -6.11 9.55
C HIS A 112 -3.65 -5.25 9.77
N ALA A 113 -3.54 -4.18 8.99
CA ALA A 113 -2.63 -3.06 9.22
C ALA A 113 -3.36 -1.73 9.01
N GLN A 114 -3.23 -0.82 9.97
CA GLN A 114 -3.93 0.46 9.93
C GLN A 114 -3.14 1.54 9.18
N ILE A 115 -3.82 2.25 8.28
CA ILE A 115 -3.32 3.48 7.67
C ILE A 115 -3.43 4.61 8.69
N THR A 116 -2.29 5.09 9.18
CA THR A 116 -2.24 6.11 10.24
C THR A 116 -1.95 7.51 9.71
N ALA A 117 -1.39 7.63 8.49
CA ALA A 117 -1.21 8.93 7.84
C ALA A 117 -1.27 8.85 6.30
N GLN A 118 -1.74 9.91 5.68
CA GLN A 118 -1.67 10.14 4.23
C GLN A 118 -0.64 11.23 3.92
N LEU A 119 0.41 10.88 3.17
CA LEU A 119 1.48 11.80 2.81
C LEU A 119 1.10 12.61 1.57
N PRO A 120 1.36 13.93 1.55
CA PRO A 120 0.96 14.80 0.45
C PRO A 120 1.78 14.53 -0.82
N SER A 121 1.18 13.84 -1.77
CA SER A 121 1.81 13.52 -3.07
C SER A 121 1.96 14.71 -4.02
N THR A 122 1.38 15.87 -3.66
CA THR A 122 1.45 17.14 -4.39
C THR A 122 2.35 18.16 -3.69
N ALA A 123 3.18 17.73 -2.74
CA ALA A 123 4.11 18.62 -2.05
C ALA A 123 5.01 19.37 -3.06
N SER A 124 5.26 20.66 -2.82
CA SER A 124 6.11 21.47 -3.69
C SER A 124 7.60 21.24 -3.45
N SER A 125 7.97 20.60 -2.33
CA SER A 125 9.37 20.40 -1.92
C SER A 125 9.61 18.99 -1.38
N PRO A 126 10.50 18.20 -2.02
CA PRO A 126 10.90 16.89 -1.53
C PRO A 126 11.55 16.93 -0.14
N ILE A 127 12.30 17.99 0.18
CA ILE A 127 12.99 18.12 1.47
C ILE A 127 11.98 18.34 2.61
N VAL A 128 10.94 19.14 2.36
CA VAL A 128 9.88 19.37 3.35
C VAL A 128 9.09 18.09 3.58
N LEU A 129 8.71 17.40 2.50
CA LEU A 129 8.01 16.12 2.60
C LEU A 129 8.84 15.07 3.36
N ALA A 130 10.15 14.98 3.10
CA ALA A 130 11.02 14.07 3.84
C ALA A 130 11.04 14.35 5.35
N ARG A 131 11.08 15.63 5.75
CA ARG A 131 11.03 16.02 7.18
C ARG A 131 9.69 15.66 7.82
N GLU A 132 8.59 15.86 7.10
CA GLU A 132 7.25 15.48 7.57
C GLU A 132 7.16 13.96 7.79
N ILE A 133 7.65 13.16 6.83
CA ILE A 133 7.73 11.70 6.95
C ILE A 133 8.56 11.31 8.18
N SER A 134 9.73 11.92 8.38
CA SER A 134 10.57 11.64 9.56
C SER A 134 9.87 12.01 10.87
N GLY A 135 9.09 13.08 10.89
CA GLY A 135 8.28 13.49 12.05
C GLY A 135 7.20 12.47 12.39
N LEU A 136 6.45 12.02 11.38
CA LEU A 136 5.43 10.98 11.54
C LEU A 136 6.04 9.65 12.00
N ALA A 137 7.14 9.24 11.36
CA ALA A 137 7.86 8.02 11.69
C ALA A 137 8.41 7.99 13.13
N ALA A 138 8.67 9.15 13.73
CA ALA A 138 9.11 9.22 15.13
C ALA A 138 7.97 9.02 16.14
N SER A 139 6.71 9.18 15.72
CA SER A 139 5.54 9.10 16.62
C SER A 139 4.95 7.71 16.77
N ASP A 140 5.10 6.83 15.78
CA ASP A 140 4.39 5.54 15.73
C ASP A 140 5.24 4.47 15.04
N GLN A 141 5.48 3.35 15.75
CA GLN A 141 6.35 2.27 15.27
C GLN A 141 5.63 1.31 14.32
N ASP A 142 4.30 1.28 14.32
CA ASP A 142 3.46 0.36 13.53
C ASP A 142 2.60 1.09 12.49
N ALA A 143 2.99 2.29 12.13
CA ALA A 143 2.31 3.10 11.15
C ALA A 143 2.41 2.54 9.72
N VAL A 144 1.28 2.56 9.00
CA VAL A 144 1.25 2.52 7.53
C VAL A 144 1.02 3.92 6.99
N PHE A 145 2.00 4.44 6.25
CA PHE A 145 1.88 5.71 5.54
C PHE A 145 1.44 5.48 4.11
N LEU A 146 0.31 6.09 3.74
CA LEU A 146 -0.24 6.01 2.40
C LEU A 146 0.16 7.22 1.56
N THR A 147 0.51 7.02 0.31
CA THR A 147 0.67 8.12 -0.65
C THR A 147 0.41 7.68 -2.09
N ARG A 148 0.52 8.61 -3.04
CA ARG A 148 0.52 8.28 -4.47
C ARG A 148 1.94 8.30 -5.00
N LEU A 149 2.24 7.37 -5.90
CA LEU A 149 3.53 7.31 -6.57
C LEU A 149 3.72 8.54 -7.45
N ARG A 150 4.59 9.45 -7.00
CA ARG A 150 4.87 10.74 -7.67
C ARG A 150 6.37 11.06 -7.62
N PRO A 151 6.90 11.85 -8.57
CA PRO A 151 8.30 12.26 -8.56
C PRO A 151 8.76 12.95 -7.26
N VAL A 152 7.91 13.80 -6.68
CA VAL A 152 8.24 14.49 -5.40
C VAL A 152 8.39 13.49 -4.25
N VAL A 153 7.55 12.46 -4.19
CA VAL A 153 7.59 11.41 -3.16
C VAL A 153 8.88 10.61 -3.30
N ILE A 154 9.21 10.15 -4.51
CA ILE A 154 10.45 9.42 -4.76
C ILE A 154 11.68 10.28 -4.42
N ALA A 155 11.67 11.56 -4.80
CA ALA A 155 12.76 12.47 -4.45
C ALA A 155 12.88 12.66 -2.93
N ALA A 156 11.77 12.76 -2.21
CA ALA A 156 11.76 12.90 -0.75
C ALA A 156 12.35 11.66 -0.07
N LEU A 157 11.93 10.47 -0.50
CA LEU A 157 12.40 9.20 0.06
C LEU A 157 13.85 8.87 -0.28
N ARG A 158 14.38 9.41 -1.39
CA ARG A 158 15.79 9.24 -1.77
C ARG A 158 16.73 10.23 -1.08
N ALA A 159 16.32 11.49 -0.98
CA ALA A 159 17.17 12.58 -0.49
C ALA A 159 17.03 12.81 1.02
N GLY A 160 15.92 12.36 1.61
CA GLY A 160 15.62 12.55 3.03
C GLY A 160 16.48 11.69 3.95
N THR A 161 16.86 12.24 5.10
CA THR A 161 17.32 11.44 6.24
C THR A 161 16.10 10.87 6.95
N LEU A 162 15.64 9.72 6.47
CA LEU A 162 14.52 9.01 7.06
C LEU A 162 15.00 8.06 8.18
N PRO A 163 14.16 7.77 9.18
CA PRO A 163 14.45 6.74 10.17
C PRO A 163 14.63 5.37 9.52
N THR A 164 15.42 4.51 10.16
CA THR A 164 15.51 3.10 9.79
C THR A 164 14.28 2.32 10.26
N GLY A 165 14.07 1.11 9.74
CA GLY A 165 12.98 0.22 10.21
C GLY A 165 11.71 0.25 9.38
N PHE A 166 11.78 0.81 8.16
CA PHE A 166 10.75 0.58 7.16
C PHE A 166 10.80 -0.88 6.69
N VAL A 167 9.64 -1.50 6.64
CA VAL A 167 9.42 -2.89 6.22
C VAL A 167 8.31 -2.93 5.15
N PRO A 168 8.23 -4.00 4.33
CA PRO A 168 7.03 -4.26 3.54
C PRO A 168 5.80 -4.33 4.46
N VAL A 169 4.62 -3.93 3.96
CA VAL A 169 3.39 -3.87 4.76
C VAL A 169 2.97 -5.24 5.28
N SER A 170 3.33 -6.33 4.60
CA SER A 170 3.07 -7.69 5.09
C SER A 170 3.67 -7.97 6.47
N ALA A 171 4.77 -7.32 6.83
CA ALA A 171 5.37 -7.46 8.15
C ALA A 171 4.58 -6.75 9.27
N LEU A 172 3.61 -5.90 8.91
CA LEU A 172 2.72 -5.20 9.83
C LEU A 172 1.31 -5.81 9.87
N LEU A 173 1.01 -6.77 8.99
CA LEU A 173 -0.25 -7.52 9.04
C LEU A 173 -0.24 -8.41 10.30
N ARG A 174 -1.15 -8.13 11.24
CA ARG A 174 -1.27 -8.85 12.51
C ARG A 174 -2.66 -9.46 12.64
N ASP A 175 -2.73 -10.65 13.24
CA ASP A 175 -3.97 -11.34 13.60
C ASP A 175 -4.72 -10.62 14.73
#